data_AF-A0A0G0BYA5-F1
#
_entry.id   AF-A0A0G0BYA5-F1
#
_cell.length_a   1.000
_cell.length_b   1.000
_cell.length_c   1.000
_cell.angle_alpha   90.00
_cell.angle_beta   90.00
_cell.angle_gamma   90.00
#
_symmetry.space_group_name_H-M   'P 1'
#
loop_
_entity.id
_entity.type
_entity.pdbx_description
1 polymer ?
#
loop_
_entity_poly.entity_id
_entity_poly.type
_entity_poly.pdbx_seq_one_letter_code
_entity_poly.pdbx_strand_id
1 'polypeptide(L)'
;MRKNPLDFCKKVVNQVINKYKNREIKLATIAIIIMGCFFYGNYATNTIINGIKAGKSNGYKDISNLKLAENLSLNNAQDYNFLVKDIQEDVAKEPNYLEEQIKDMTKDHPIEEMAPFIAAYDKKVAALIVGIARKESSWGLHSPWKNGKTCYNYWGYKGLGSRGGALGYSCFETPAEAVATIGNRIEKLVNQNIDTPAEMVVWKCGKSCAATGGQAAANKWIADVNVYYKRIAMLAS
;
A
#
# COMPACT_ATOMS: atom_id res chain seq x y z
N MET A 1 27.43 3.86 20.12
CA MET A 1 28.06 3.67 18.80
C MET A 1 27.84 2.24 18.32
N ARG A 2 26.92 2.00 17.38
CA ARG A 2 26.81 0.70 16.69
C ARG A 2 27.91 0.67 15.63
N LYS A 3 28.85 -0.27 15.74
CA LYS A 3 29.94 -0.43 14.77
C LYS A 3 29.33 -0.83 13.42
N ASN A 4 29.83 -0.24 12.33
CA ASN A 4 29.39 -0.56 10.98
C ASN A 4 29.53 -2.08 10.76
N PRO A 5 28.47 -2.80 10.33
CA PRO A 5 28.53 -4.24 10.06
C PRO A 5 29.68 -4.64 9.12
N LEU A 6 30.03 -3.76 8.17
CA LEU A 6 31.14 -3.96 7.25
C LEU A 6 32.51 -3.91 7.95
N ASP A 7 32.67 -3.10 9.01
CA ASP A 7 33.91 -3.03 9.78
C ASP A 7 34.12 -4.30 10.62
N PHE A 8 33.03 -4.89 11.11
CA PHE A 8 33.07 -6.18 11.77
C PHE A 8 33.52 -7.28 10.79
N CYS A 9 32.90 -7.35 9.61
CA CYS A 9 33.26 -8.33 8.58
C CYS A 9 34.72 -8.18 8.12
N LYS A 10 35.20 -6.95 7.86
CA LYS A 10 36.60 -6.69 7.51
C LYS A 10 37.57 -7.14 8.58
N LYS A 11 37.26 -6.87 9.85
CA LYS A 11 38.11 -7.28 10.98
C LYS A 11 38.22 -8.80 11.10
N VAL A 12 37.09 -9.51 10.97
CA VAL A 12 37.04 -10.98 11.05
C VAL A 12 37.78 -11.62 9.86
N VAL A 13 37.58 -11.11 8.64
CA VAL A 13 38.30 -11.58 7.45
C VAL A 13 39.82 -11.41 7.59
N ASN A 14 40.29 -10.26 8.07
CA ASN A 14 41.72 -10.01 8.28
C ASN A 14 42.35 -10.92 9.35
N GLN A 15 41.60 -11.27 10.40
CA GLN A 15 42.07 -12.23 11.39
C GLN A 15 42.21 -13.65 10.83
N VAL A 16 41.33 -14.04 9.91
CA VAL A 16 41.34 -15.38 9.28
C VAL A 16 42.45 -15.50 8.23
N ILE A 17 42.70 -14.45 7.45
CA ILE A 17 43.78 -14.42 6.43
C ILE A 17 45.15 -14.76 7.06
N ASN A 18 45.39 -14.28 8.28
CA ASN A 18 46.66 -14.44 8.98
C ASN A 18 46.77 -15.76 9.77
N LYS A 19 45.67 -16.48 9.98
CA LYS A 19 45.62 -17.65 10.89
C LYS A 19 45.91 -18.98 10.20
N TYR A 20 45.36 -19.22 9.02
CA TYR A 20 45.55 -20.49 8.31
C TYR A 20 46.71 -20.38 7.33
N LYS A 21 47.54 -21.42 7.15
CA LYS A 21 48.62 -21.42 6.13
C LYS A 21 48.19 -22.08 4.81
N ASN A 22 47.28 -23.06 4.87
CA ASN A 22 46.76 -23.76 3.69
C ASN A 22 45.81 -22.84 2.89
N ARG A 23 46.12 -22.64 1.61
CA ARG A 23 45.39 -21.74 0.69
C ARG A 23 43.93 -22.15 0.52
N GLU A 24 43.62 -23.44 0.45
CA GLU A 24 42.25 -23.93 0.21
C GLU A 24 41.36 -23.69 1.43
N ILE A 25 41.87 -23.98 2.63
CA ILE A 25 41.16 -23.75 3.90
C ILE A 25 40.94 -22.24 4.13
N LYS A 26 41.91 -21.39 3.78
CA LYS A 26 41.75 -19.93 3.84
C LYS A 26 40.59 -19.46 2.96
N LEU A 27 40.56 -19.90 1.69
CA LEU A 27 39.56 -19.46 0.72
C LEU A 27 38.15 -19.92 1.10
N ALA A 28 37.99 -21.18 1.52
CA ALA A 28 36.72 -21.71 1.99
C ALA A 28 36.17 -20.92 3.20
N THR A 29 37.03 -20.62 4.17
CA THR A 29 36.64 -19.87 5.38
C THR A 29 36.22 -18.44 5.05
N ILE A 30 36.94 -17.76 4.14
CA ILE A 30 36.59 -16.41 3.69
C ILE A 30 35.23 -16.41 2.96
N ALA A 31 34.98 -17.39 2.09
CA ALA A 31 33.72 -17.50 1.36
C ALA A 31 32.51 -17.67 2.32
N ILE A 32 32.63 -18.50 3.35
CA ILE A 32 31.58 -18.69 4.37
C ILE A 32 31.31 -17.38 5.13
N ILE A 33 32.35 -16.63 5.49
CA ILE A 33 32.21 -15.35 6.20
C ILE A 33 31.54 -14.30 5.30
N ILE A 34 31.93 -14.21 4.02
CA ILE A 34 31.30 -13.29 3.05
C ILE A 34 29.83 -13.63 2.89
N MET A 35 29.50 -14.92 2.74
CA MET A 35 28.13 -15.40 2.62
C MET A 35 27.32 -15.07 3.88
N GLY A 36 27.85 -15.32 5.07
CA GLY A 36 27.20 -14.95 6.34
C GLY A 36 27.01 -13.44 6.51
N CYS A 37 27.98 -12.63 6.10
CA CYS A 37 27.89 -11.16 6.11
C CYS A 37 26.83 -10.65 5.12
N PHE A 38 26.68 -11.29 3.96
CA PHE A 38 25.64 -10.98 2.98
C PHE A 38 24.24 -11.26 3.55
N PHE A 39 24.04 -12.43 4.18
CA PHE A 39 22.77 -12.76 4.82
C PHE A 39 22.45 -11.84 6.01
N TYR A 40 23.44 -11.49 6.83
CA TYR A 40 23.27 -10.56 7.94
C TYR A 40 22.91 -9.14 7.47
N GLY A 41 23.56 -8.67 6.39
CA GLY A 41 23.25 -7.39 5.76
C GLY A 41 21.79 -7.32 5.28
N ASN A 42 21.35 -8.34 4.54
CA ASN A 42 19.97 -8.46 4.06
C ASN A 42 18.93 -8.57 5.19
N TYR A 43 19.26 -9.27 6.27
CA TYR A 43 18.38 -9.38 7.43
C TYR A 43 18.22 -8.02 8.15
N ALA A 44 19.34 -7.31 8.35
CA ALA A 44 19.33 -5.99 8.99
C ALA A 44 18.58 -4.94 8.16
N THR A 45 18.77 -4.90 6.83
CA THR A 45 18.03 -4.00 5.94
C THR A 45 16.54 -4.35 5.93
N ASN A 46 16.17 -5.63 5.85
CA ASN A 46 14.75 -6.03 5.90
C ASN A 46 14.07 -5.64 7.22
N THR A 47 14.78 -5.73 8.35
CA THR A 47 14.23 -5.33 9.65
C THR A 47 14.04 -3.82 9.76
N ILE A 48 14.97 -3.03 9.22
CA ILE A 48 14.86 -1.57 9.16
C ILE A 48 13.74 -1.14 8.20
N ILE A 49 13.64 -1.77 7.02
CA ILE A 49 12.60 -1.49 6.03
C ILE A 49 11.22 -1.86 6.59
N ASN A 50 11.09 -3.00 7.26
CA ASN A 50 9.84 -3.40 7.91
C ASN A 50 9.49 -2.47 9.09
N GLY A 51 10.49 -1.96 9.81
CA GLY A 51 10.31 -0.92 10.83
C GLY A 51 9.83 0.43 10.25
N ILE A 52 10.37 0.83 9.10
CA ILE A 52 9.95 2.06 8.38
C ILE A 52 8.55 1.90 7.79
N LYS A 53 8.21 0.73 7.24
CA LYS A 53 6.86 0.41 6.74
C LYS A 53 5.83 0.40 7.88
N ALA A 54 6.18 -0.18 9.04
CA ALA A 54 5.33 -0.14 10.24
C ALA A 54 5.18 1.28 10.82
N GLY A 55 6.16 2.16 10.63
CA GLY A 55 6.11 3.56 11.05
C GLY A 55 5.36 4.51 10.11
N LYS A 56 5.07 4.12 8.86
CA LYS A 56 4.40 4.97 7.87
C LYS A 56 2.87 5.05 8.00
N SER A 57 2.23 4.21 8.82
CA SER A 57 0.77 4.30 9.03
C SER A 57 0.36 5.46 9.95
N ASN A 58 1.33 6.13 10.61
CA ASN A 58 1.07 7.28 11.47
C ASN A 58 2.08 8.40 11.20
N GLY A 59 1.69 9.37 10.36
CA GLY A 59 2.24 10.73 10.48
C GLY A 59 2.94 11.27 9.23
N TYR A 60 2.15 11.89 8.35
CA TYR A 60 2.60 12.92 7.40
C TYR A 60 3.14 14.21 8.11
N LYS A 61 3.40 14.19 9.42
CA LYS A 61 3.74 15.38 10.23
C LYS A 61 5.15 15.42 10.81
N ASP A 62 6.01 14.42 10.59
CA ASP A 62 7.31 14.36 11.28
C ASP A 62 8.55 14.33 10.37
N ILE A 63 8.40 14.64 9.08
CA ILE A 63 9.55 14.77 8.16
C ILE A 63 10.42 15.99 8.51
N SER A 64 9.91 16.94 9.31
CA SER A 64 10.67 18.12 9.76
C SER A 64 11.65 17.87 10.90
N ASN A 65 11.63 16.70 11.56
CA ASN A 65 12.45 16.44 12.75
C ASN A 65 13.40 15.25 12.65
N LEU A 66 13.58 14.66 11.46
CA LEU A 66 14.62 13.64 11.28
C LEU A 66 16.00 14.30 11.36
N LYS A 67 16.56 14.41 12.58
CA LYS A 67 17.98 14.68 12.78
C LYS A 67 18.78 13.56 12.11
N LEU A 68 19.25 13.82 10.91
CA LEU A 68 20.22 12.99 10.22
C LEU A 68 21.44 12.83 11.13
N ALA A 69 21.89 11.58 11.30
CA ALA A 69 23.00 11.23 12.16
C ALA A 69 24.24 12.08 11.84
N GLU A 70 24.86 12.62 12.88
CA GLU A 70 25.97 13.58 12.92
C GLU A 70 27.29 13.10 12.29
N ASN A 71 27.32 12.01 11.52
CA ASN A 71 28.55 11.40 11.00
C ASN A 71 28.59 11.17 9.49
N LEU A 72 27.73 11.83 8.71
CA LEU A 72 27.85 11.88 7.25
C LEU A 72 28.22 13.32 6.84
N SER A 73 29.52 13.63 6.80
CA SER A 73 29.99 14.87 6.16
C SER A 73 29.90 14.71 4.64
N LEU A 74 28.73 15.04 4.08
CA LEU A 74 28.55 15.17 2.63
C LEU A 74 28.96 16.59 2.25
N ASN A 75 30.22 16.76 1.84
CA ASN A 75 30.77 18.08 1.50
C ASN A 75 30.55 18.49 0.03
N ASN A 76 29.55 17.94 -0.66
CA ASN A 76 29.20 18.45 -1.99
C ASN A 76 27.71 18.32 -2.30
N ALA A 77 27.12 19.44 -2.73
CA ALA A 77 25.71 19.54 -3.14
C ALA A 77 25.37 18.62 -4.33
N GLN A 78 26.38 18.18 -5.09
CA GLN A 78 26.22 17.22 -6.19
C GLN A 78 25.90 15.80 -5.69
N ASP A 79 26.49 15.35 -4.58
CA ASP A 79 26.26 14.00 -4.03
C ASP A 79 24.85 13.89 -3.43
N TYR A 80 24.34 14.98 -2.86
CA TYR A 80 22.97 15.05 -2.37
C TYR A 80 21.95 14.95 -3.51
N ASN A 81 22.18 15.68 -4.61
CA ASN A 81 21.29 15.63 -5.78
C ASN A 81 21.34 14.27 -6.49
N PHE A 82 22.48 13.58 -6.50
CA PHE A 82 22.60 12.23 -7.06
C PHE A 82 21.85 11.19 -6.21
N LEU A 83 22.02 11.21 -4.88
CA LEU A 83 21.30 10.34 -3.96
C LEU A 83 19.79 10.61 -3.95
N VAL A 84 19.36 11.86 -4.00
CA VAL A 84 17.94 12.23 -4.08
C VAL A 84 17.33 11.80 -5.41
N LYS A 85 18.10 11.88 -6.51
CA LYS A 85 17.66 11.43 -7.84
C LYS A 85 17.56 9.90 -7.94
N ASP A 86 18.54 9.15 -7.43
CA ASP A 86 18.48 7.69 -7.35
C ASP A 86 17.34 7.21 -6.44
N ILE A 87 17.12 7.87 -5.29
CA ILE A 87 15.99 7.54 -4.40
C ILE A 87 14.64 7.90 -5.05
N GLN A 88 14.55 8.99 -5.83
CA GLN A 88 13.32 9.33 -6.56
C GLN A 88 13.06 8.41 -7.76
N GLU A 89 14.10 7.90 -8.43
CA GLU A 89 13.97 6.95 -9.53
C GLU A 89 13.71 5.50 -9.04
N ASP A 90 14.27 5.08 -7.91
CA ASP A 90 14.05 3.74 -7.34
C ASP A 90 12.69 3.61 -6.62
N VAL A 91 12.17 4.71 -6.05
CA VAL A 91 10.79 4.74 -5.53
C VAL A 91 9.75 4.75 -6.66
N ALA A 92 10.16 5.08 -7.89
CA ALA A 92 9.31 5.13 -9.08
C ALA A 92 9.33 3.85 -9.94
N LYS A 93 9.99 2.77 -9.51
CA LYS A 93 10.26 1.59 -10.34
C LYS A 93 9.94 0.21 -9.75
N GLU A 94 9.24 0.14 -8.62
CA GLU A 94 8.51 -1.10 -8.31
C GLU A 94 7.23 -1.08 -9.16
N PRO A 95 6.99 -2.06 -10.06
CA PRO A 95 5.69 -2.18 -10.68
C PRO A 95 4.66 -2.25 -9.56
N ASN A 96 3.69 -1.34 -9.57
CA ASN A 96 2.60 -1.39 -8.60
C ASN A 96 1.73 -2.60 -8.97
N TYR A 97 2.17 -3.78 -8.55
CA TYR A 97 1.50 -5.06 -8.81
C TYR A 97 0.03 -5.01 -8.41
N LEU A 98 -0.29 -4.25 -7.35
CA LEU A 98 -1.67 -4.01 -6.94
C LEU A 98 -2.43 -3.18 -7.98
N GLU A 99 -1.85 -2.12 -8.53
CA GLU A 99 -2.45 -1.35 -9.63
C GLU A 99 -2.70 -2.23 -10.86
N GLU A 100 -1.70 -3.01 -11.30
CA GLU A 100 -1.85 -3.92 -12.45
C GLU A 100 -2.93 -4.97 -12.20
N GLN A 101 -2.94 -5.57 -11.00
CA GLN A 101 -3.97 -6.52 -10.59
C GLN A 101 -5.36 -5.88 -10.60
N ILE A 102 -5.51 -4.64 -10.13
CA ILE A 102 -6.79 -3.92 -10.15
C ILE A 102 -7.19 -3.63 -11.59
N LYS A 103 -6.27 -3.15 -12.45
CA LYS A 103 -6.52 -2.89 -13.87
C LYS A 103 -7.02 -4.13 -14.59
N ASP A 104 -6.31 -5.26 -14.46
CA ASP A 104 -6.69 -6.52 -15.08
C ASP A 104 -8.09 -6.97 -14.63
N MET A 105 -8.35 -6.90 -13.31
CA MET A 105 -9.63 -7.30 -12.74
C MET A 105 -10.80 -6.40 -13.16
N THR A 106 -10.54 -5.11 -13.38
CA THR A 106 -11.55 -4.09 -13.65
C THR A 106 -11.60 -3.66 -15.11
N LYS A 107 -10.87 -4.35 -15.97
CA LYS A 107 -10.75 -4.07 -17.40
C LYS A 107 -12.10 -3.82 -18.06
N ASP A 108 -12.14 -2.81 -18.92
CA ASP A 108 -13.33 -2.39 -19.68
C ASP A 108 -14.48 -1.84 -18.81
N HIS A 109 -14.22 -1.54 -17.53
CA HIS A 109 -15.18 -0.88 -16.64
C HIS A 109 -14.71 0.53 -16.25
N PRO A 110 -15.64 1.45 -15.96
CA PRO A 110 -15.31 2.83 -15.58
C PRO A 110 -14.43 3.00 -14.32
N ILE A 111 -14.28 1.97 -13.48
CA ILE A 111 -13.35 2.01 -12.33
C ILE A 111 -11.89 1.75 -12.72
N GLU A 112 -11.61 1.24 -13.92
CA GLU A 112 -10.25 0.93 -14.35
C GLU A 112 -9.33 2.16 -14.26
N GLU A 113 -9.81 3.33 -14.67
CA GLU A 113 -9.08 4.60 -14.59
C GLU A 113 -8.78 5.05 -13.15
N MET A 114 -9.46 4.47 -12.16
CA MET A 114 -9.23 4.74 -10.74
C MET A 114 -8.12 3.88 -10.14
N ALA A 115 -7.68 2.81 -10.83
CA ALA A 115 -6.69 1.86 -10.33
C ALA A 115 -5.43 2.50 -9.71
N PRO A 116 -4.75 3.50 -10.32
CA PRO A 116 -3.56 4.10 -9.71
C PRO A 116 -3.85 4.79 -8.36
N PHE A 117 -5.04 5.39 -8.22
CA PHE A 117 -5.43 6.02 -6.96
C PHE A 117 -5.84 5.00 -5.90
N ILE A 118 -6.47 3.89 -6.32
CA ILE A 118 -6.88 2.81 -5.41
C ILE A 118 -5.65 2.08 -4.88
N ALA A 119 -4.66 1.83 -5.74
CA ALA A 119 -3.43 1.12 -5.40
C ALA A 119 -2.47 1.93 -4.50
N ALA A 120 -2.76 3.21 -4.25
CA ALA A 120 -2.05 4.01 -3.26
C ALA A 120 -2.43 3.66 -1.81
N TYR A 121 -3.54 2.93 -1.60
CA TYR A 121 -3.98 2.46 -0.29
C TYR A 121 -3.43 1.06 0.02
N ASP A 122 -3.40 0.71 1.31
CA ASP A 122 -3.08 -0.65 1.75
C ASP A 122 -3.99 -1.70 1.09
N LYS A 123 -3.43 -2.90 0.83
CA LYS A 123 -4.13 -3.99 0.11
C LYS A 123 -5.55 -4.25 0.62
N LYS A 124 -5.78 -4.25 1.94
CA LYS A 124 -7.12 -4.47 2.51
C LYS A 124 -8.10 -3.36 2.15
N VAL A 125 -7.66 -2.11 2.23
CA VAL A 125 -8.47 -0.93 1.87
C VAL A 125 -8.77 -0.95 0.37
N ALA A 126 -7.75 -1.15 -0.47
CA ALA A 126 -7.92 -1.29 -1.92
C ALA A 126 -8.90 -2.41 -2.29
N ALA A 127 -8.79 -3.57 -1.64
CA ALA A 127 -9.66 -4.72 -1.85
C ALA A 127 -11.13 -4.41 -1.50
N LEU A 128 -11.37 -3.69 -0.40
CA LEU A 128 -12.71 -3.23 -0.01
C LEU A 128 -13.25 -2.17 -0.97
N ILE A 129 -12.42 -1.22 -1.42
CA ILE A 129 -12.80 -0.23 -2.43
C ILE A 129 -13.30 -0.94 -3.69
N VAL A 130 -12.52 -1.88 -4.24
CA VAL A 130 -12.88 -2.59 -5.48
C VAL A 130 -14.11 -3.49 -5.29
N GLY A 131 -14.17 -4.24 -4.18
CA GLY A 131 -15.27 -5.17 -3.92
C GLY A 131 -16.61 -4.46 -3.71
N ILE A 132 -16.63 -3.35 -2.96
CA ILE A 132 -17.83 -2.54 -2.76
C ILE A 132 -18.26 -1.90 -4.08
N ALA A 133 -17.33 -1.36 -4.87
CA ALA A 133 -17.66 -0.77 -6.16
C ALA A 133 -18.29 -1.78 -7.13
N ARG A 134 -17.82 -3.03 -7.15
CA ARG A 134 -18.48 -4.08 -7.94
C ARG A 134 -19.92 -4.22 -7.50
N LYS A 135 -20.13 -4.28 -6.19
CA LYS A 135 -21.43 -4.60 -5.63
C LYS A 135 -22.46 -3.50 -5.84
N GLU A 136 -22.05 -2.25 -5.71
CA GLU A 136 -22.96 -1.10 -5.69
C GLU A 136 -23.26 -0.55 -7.08
N SER A 137 -22.36 -0.71 -8.05
CA SER A 137 -22.51 -0.07 -9.37
C SER A 137 -22.02 -0.92 -10.54
N SER A 138 -21.69 -2.19 -10.30
CA SER A 138 -20.99 -3.02 -11.29
C SER A 138 -19.72 -2.32 -11.79
N TRP A 139 -18.91 -1.79 -10.87
CA TRP A 139 -17.69 -1.03 -11.18
C TRP A 139 -17.92 0.22 -12.04
N GLY A 140 -19.02 0.91 -11.78
CA GLY A 140 -19.34 2.19 -12.41
C GLY A 140 -20.18 2.10 -13.69
N LEU A 141 -20.57 0.90 -14.14
CA LEU A 141 -21.57 0.77 -15.22
C LEU A 141 -22.92 1.38 -14.85
N HIS A 142 -23.25 1.41 -13.55
CA HIS A 142 -24.44 2.05 -13.01
C HIS A 142 -24.07 3.24 -12.13
N SER A 143 -23.66 4.33 -12.77
CA SER A 143 -23.22 5.55 -12.08
C SER A 143 -24.24 6.68 -12.22
N PRO A 144 -24.35 7.57 -11.21
CA PRO A 144 -25.12 8.78 -11.37
C PRO A 144 -24.51 9.67 -12.46
N TRP A 145 -25.34 10.50 -13.06
CA TRP A 145 -24.91 11.53 -14.00
C TRP A 145 -25.57 12.87 -13.67
N LYS A 146 -24.93 13.95 -14.10
CA LYS A 146 -25.43 15.31 -13.92
C LYS A 146 -25.00 16.16 -15.09
N ASN A 147 -25.94 16.87 -15.70
CA ASN A 147 -25.69 17.77 -16.84
C ASN A 147 -24.91 17.10 -17.98
N GLY A 148 -25.28 15.86 -18.32
CA GLY A 148 -24.62 15.09 -19.39
C GLY A 148 -23.23 14.55 -19.05
N LYS A 149 -22.76 14.71 -17.80
CA LYS A 149 -21.47 14.19 -17.34
C LYS A 149 -21.66 13.09 -16.30
N THR A 150 -20.85 12.04 -16.39
CA THR A 150 -20.77 10.99 -15.36
C THR A 150 -20.28 11.57 -14.05
N CYS A 151 -20.87 11.12 -12.96
CA CYS A 151 -20.42 11.35 -11.59
C CYS A 151 -19.65 10.12 -11.11
N TYR A 152 -18.44 10.31 -10.59
CA TYR A 152 -17.54 9.21 -10.21
C TYR A 152 -17.91 8.51 -8.89
N ASN A 153 -19.17 8.09 -8.72
CA ASN A 153 -19.64 7.46 -7.50
C ASN A 153 -20.07 6.01 -7.74
N TYR A 154 -19.17 5.09 -7.41
CA TYR A 154 -19.36 3.67 -7.65
C TYR A 154 -19.74 2.89 -6.40
N TRP A 155 -19.85 3.55 -5.24
CA TRP A 155 -20.00 2.92 -3.92
C TRP A 155 -21.33 3.27 -3.22
N GLY A 156 -22.23 3.96 -3.92
CA GLY A 156 -23.49 4.41 -3.34
C GLY A 156 -23.33 5.46 -2.24
N TYR A 157 -22.24 6.24 -2.29
CA TYR A 157 -21.97 7.25 -1.26
C TYR A 157 -22.98 8.40 -1.35
N LYS A 158 -23.49 8.86 -0.21
CA LYS A 158 -24.56 9.87 -0.11
C LYS A 158 -24.08 11.26 0.32
N GLY A 159 -22.78 11.42 0.56
CA GLY A 159 -22.21 12.75 0.84
C GLY A 159 -22.24 13.66 -0.39
N LEU A 160 -21.89 14.93 -0.22
CA LEU A 160 -21.73 15.83 -1.37
C LEU A 160 -20.34 15.62 -1.99
N GLY A 161 -20.27 15.61 -3.32
CA GLY A 161 -19.01 15.74 -4.07
C GLY A 161 -18.79 17.18 -4.52
N SER A 162 -17.68 17.43 -5.22
CA SER A 162 -17.36 18.73 -5.83
C SER A 162 -18.45 19.27 -6.76
N ARG A 163 -19.19 18.41 -7.47
CA ARG A 163 -20.38 18.80 -8.26
C ARG A 163 -21.70 18.69 -7.49
N GLY A 164 -21.64 18.61 -6.16
CA GLY A 164 -22.78 18.43 -5.27
C GLY A 164 -23.33 17.01 -5.29
N GLY A 165 -24.66 16.87 -5.37
CA GLY A 165 -25.35 15.59 -5.49
C GLY A 165 -26.04 15.39 -6.84
N ALA A 166 -26.27 14.12 -7.19
CA ALA A 166 -27.03 13.64 -8.35
C ALA A 166 -27.73 12.32 -8.00
N LEU A 167 -29.03 12.21 -8.30
CA LEU A 167 -29.85 11.01 -8.05
C LEU A 167 -29.79 10.47 -6.60
N GLY A 168 -29.62 11.35 -5.61
CA GLY A 168 -29.49 10.96 -4.20
C GLY A 168 -28.09 10.47 -3.78
N TYR A 169 -27.11 10.59 -4.66
CA TYR A 169 -25.72 10.21 -4.46
C TYR A 169 -24.77 11.39 -4.67
N SER A 170 -23.54 11.26 -4.20
CA SER A 170 -22.44 12.20 -4.47
C SER A 170 -22.17 12.31 -5.96
N CYS A 171 -21.90 13.53 -6.43
CA CYS A 171 -21.35 13.75 -7.76
C CYS A 171 -19.91 14.23 -7.67
N PHE A 172 -18.98 13.28 -7.70
CA PHE A 172 -17.55 13.56 -7.77
C PHE A 172 -17.15 13.93 -9.20
N GLU A 173 -16.32 14.96 -9.33
CA GLU A 173 -15.85 15.51 -10.60
C GLU A 173 -14.76 14.65 -11.22
N THR A 174 -13.88 14.11 -10.38
CA THR A 174 -12.69 13.38 -10.83
C THR A 174 -12.57 12.00 -10.18
N PRO A 175 -11.88 11.05 -10.85
CA PRO A 175 -11.55 9.75 -10.27
C PRO A 175 -10.76 9.85 -8.97
N ALA A 176 -9.77 10.75 -8.92
CA ALA A 176 -8.93 10.97 -7.74
C ALA A 176 -9.74 11.47 -6.53
N GLU A 177 -10.65 12.42 -6.73
CA GLU A 177 -11.52 12.93 -5.67
C GLU A 177 -12.41 11.82 -5.10
N ALA A 178 -13.03 11.04 -5.99
CA ALA A 178 -13.89 9.93 -5.60
C ALA A 178 -13.13 8.91 -4.77
N VAL A 179 -11.99 8.43 -5.26
CA VAL A 179 -11.17 7.44 -4.57
C VAL A 179 -10.64 7.99 -3.25
N ALA A 180 -10.15 9.23 -3.21
CA ALA A 180 -9.69 9.84 -1.96
C ALA A 180 -10.81 9.92 -0.91
N THR A 181 -12.02 10.33 -1.31
CA THR A 181 -13.16 10.45 -0.40
C THR A 181 -13.57 9.09 0.17
N ILE A 182 -13.67 8.08 -0.70
CA ILE A 182 -14.12 6.74 -0.33
C ILE A 182 -13.04 5.98 0.42
N GLY A 183 -11.81 5.99 -0.11
CA GLY A 183 -10.65 5.33 0.47
C GLY A 183 -10.36 5.84 1.87
N ASN A 184 -10.35 7.16 2.09
CA ASN A 184 -10.15 7.74 3.43
C ASN A 184 -11.26 7.34 4.41
N ARG A 185 -12.49 7.13 3.94
CA ARG A 185 -13.58 6.66 4.80
C ARG A 185 -13.41 5.18 5.15
N ILE A 186 -13.07 4.34 4.17
CA ILE A 186 -12.84 2.90 4.37
C ILE A 186 -11.63 2.68 5.27
N GLU A 187 -10.54 3.41 5.05
CA GLU A 187 -9.33 3.36 5.88
C GLU A 187 -9.63 3.70 7.35
N LYS A 188 -10.45 4.71 7.62
CA LYS A 188 -10.92 5.02 8.99
C LYS A 188 -11.66 3.84 9.64
N LEU A 189 -12.46 3.09 8.89
CA LEU A 189 -13.16 1.92 9.39
C LEU A 189 -12.19 0.75 9.60
N VAL A 190 -11.28 0.51 8.67
CA VAL A 190 -10.22 -0.50 8.81
C VAL A 190 -9.36 -0.24 10.05
N ASN A 191 -9.00 1.02 10.31
CA ASN A 191 -8.27 1.42 11.52
C ASN A 191 -9.06 1.21 12.83
N GLN A 192 -10.38 0.98 12.75
CA GLN A 192 -11.24 0.60 13.86
C GLN A 192 -11.44 -0.91 13.96
N ASN A 193 -10.63 -1.71 13.25
CA ASN A 193 -10.77 -3.16 13.10
C ASN A 193 -12.07 -3.58 12.40
N ILE A 194 -12.62 -2.73 11.53
CA ILE A 194 -13.70 -3.08 10.60
C ILE A 194 -13.01 -3.32 9.26
N ASP A 195 -12.33 -4.47 9.13
CA ASP A 195 -11.40 -4.72 8.03
C ASP A 195 -11.71 -5.94 7.18
N THR A 196 -12.78 -6.68 7.51
CA THR A 196 -13.33 -7.74 6.67
C THR A 196 -14.63 -7.32 5.98
N PRO A 197 -15.02 -7.96 4.86
CA PRO A 197 -16.32 -7.74 4.24
C PRO A 197 -17.51 -7.94 5.19
N ALA A 198 -17.40 -8.86 6.14
CA ALA A 198 -18.44 -9.14 7.12
C ALA A 198 -18.66 -7.98 8.09
N GLU A 199 -17.58 -7.37 8.57
CA GLU A 199 -17.63 -6.19 9.44
C GLU A 199 -17.97 -4.93 8.65
N MET A 200 -17.46 -4.83 7.41
CA MET A 200 -17.68 -3.70 6.51
C MET A 200 -19.15 -3.59 6.03
N VAL A 201 -20.02 -4.52 6.43
CA VAL A 201 -21.47 -4.43 6.20
C VAL A 201 -22.10 -3.14 6.77
N VAL A 202 -21.42 -2.48 7.72
CA VAL A 202 -21.76 -1.12 8.19
C VAL A 202 -21.81 -0.10 7.05
N TRP A 203 -21.06 -0.30 5.96
CA TRP A 203 -21.16 0.51 4.74
C TRP A 203 -22.56 0.45 4.13
N LYS A 204 -23.12 -0.77 4.05
CA LYS A 204 -24.45 -1.03 3.49
C LYS A 204 -25.57 -0.60 4.42
N CYS A 205 -25.50 -0.99 5.69
CA CYS A 205 -26.64 -0.91 6.61
C CYS A 205 -26.58 0.25 7.60
N GLY A 206 -25.42 0.91 7.74
CA GLY A 206 -25.17 1.77 8.90
C GLY A 206 -25.33 0.97 10.20
N LYS A 207 -26.16 1.47 11.12
CA LYS A 207 -26.37 0.84 12.44
C LYS A 207 -27.33 -0.36 12.43
N SER A 208 -28.18 -0.50 11.42
CA SER A 208 -29.19 -1.57 11.38
C SER A 208 -29.54 -1.97 9.95
N CYS A 209 -29.51 -3.27 9.66
CA CYS A 209 -29.89 -3.81 8.35
C CYS A 209 -31.40 -3.98 8.18
N ALA A 210 -32.23 -3.68 9.20
CA ALA A 210 -33.68 -3.89 9.14
C ALA A 210 -34.35 -3.08 8.02
N ALA A 211 -33.91 -1.84 7.81
CA ALA A 211 -34.44 -0.95 6.77
C ALA A 211 -33.86 -1.24 5.36
N THR A 212 -32.89 -2.15 5.24
CA THR A 212 -32.15 -2.43 3.99
C THR A 212 -32.30 -3.88 3.52
N GLY A 213 -33.46 -4.49 3.76
CA GLY A 213 -33.76 -5.88 3.36
C GLY A 213 -33.33 -6.96 4.36
N GLY A 214 -32.98 -6.57 5.59
CA GLY A 214 -32.66 -7.49 6.68
C GLY A 214 -31.32 -8.22 6.51
N GLN A 215 -31.13 -9.24 7.36
CA GLN A 215 -29.87 -10.00 7.43
C GLN A 215 -29.57 -10.78 6.15
N ALA A 216 -30.59 -11.27 5.44
CA ALA A 216 -30.40 -12.00 4.18
C ALA A 216 -29.77 -11.11 3.09
N ALA A 217 -30.23 -9.86 2.96
CA ALA A 217 -29.65 -8.89 2.04
C ALA A 217 -28.22 -8.50 2.43
N ALA A 218 -27.95 -8.41 3.74
CA ALA A 218 -26.61 -8.16 4.28
C ALA A 218 -25.64 -9.31 3.93
N ASN A 219 -26.04 -10.55 4.16
CA ASN A 219 -25.23 -11.74 3.87
C ASN A 219 -24.88 -11.85 2.38
N LYS A 220 -25.85 -11.58 1.49
CA LYS A 220 -25.59 -11.55 0.04
C LYS A 220 -24.55 -10.49 -0.32
N TRP A 221 -24.68 -9.28 0.24
CA TRP A 221 -23.72 -8.21 0.00
C TRP A 221 -22.31 -8.58 0.47
N ILE A 222 -22.20 -9.17 1.67
CA ILE A 222 -20.93 -9.63 2.23
C ILE A 222 -20.29 -10.65 1.28
N ALA A 223 -21.06 -11.64 0.82
CA ALA A 223 -20.57 -12.68 -0.09
C ALA A 223 -20.04 -12.07 -1.40
N ASP A 224 -20.81 -11.15 -2.01
CA ASP A 224 -20.43 -10.49 -3.26
C ASP A 224 -19.14 -9.66 -3.11
N VAL A 225 -19.00 -8.89 -2.04
CA VAL A 225 -17.77 -8.11 -1.75
C VAL A 225 -16.59 -9.03 -1.46
N ASN A 226 -16.82 -10.13 -0.75
CA ASN A 226 -15.77 -11.05 -0.32
C ASN A 226 -15.05 -11.76 -1.49
N VAL A 227 -15.73 -11.97 -2.62
CA VAL A 227 -15.11 -12.53 -3.83
C VAL A 227 -13.90 -11.71 -4.25
N TYR A 228 -14.04 -10.40 -4.33
CA TYR A 228 -12.99 -9.48 -4.77
C TYR A 228 -12.02 -9.17 -3.64
N TYR A 229 -12.52 -9.08 -2.41
CA TYR A 229 -11.68 -8.90 -1.24
C TYR A 229 -10.59 -9.98 -1.16
N LYS A 230 -10.97 -11.26 -1.31
CA LYS A 230 -10.02 -12.38 -1.30
C LYS A 230 -9.01 -12.31 -2.44
N ARG A 231 -9.46 -11.95 -3.65
CA ARG A 231 -8.58 -11.86 -4.84
C ARG A 231 -7.45 -10.85 -4.67
N ILE A 232 -7.71 -9.74 -3.98
CA ILE A 232 -6.74 -8.66 -3.80
C ILE A 232 -5.98 -8.79 -2.47
N ALA A 233 -6.69 -9.00 -1.36
CA ALA A 233 -6.10 -8.95 -0.03
C ALA A 233 -5.47 -10.29 0.43
N MET A 234 -5.87 -11.43 -0.15
CA MET A 234 -5.43 -12.76 0.33
C MET A 234 -4.63 -13.56 -0.69
N LEU A 235 -4.93 -13.43 -2.00
CA LEU A 235 -4.28 -14.23 -3.05
C LEU A 235 -2.96 -13.65 -3.60
N ALA A 236 -2.48 -12.54 -3.05
CA ALA A 236 -1.21 -11.91 -3.41
C ALA A 236 -0.10 -12.15 -2.36
N SER A 237 -0.07 -13.37 -1.77
CA SER A 237 0.90 -13.81 -0.76
C SER A 237 1.78 -14.93 -1.31
#